data_AF-A0A4Y2A8N7-F1
#
_entry.id   AF-A0A4Y2A8N7-F1
#
_cell.length_a   1.000
_cell.length_b   1.000
_cell.length_c   1.000
_cell.angle_alpha   90.00
_cell.angle_beta   90.00
_cell.angle_gamma   90.00
#
_symmetry.space_group_name_H-M   'P 1'
#
loop_
_entity.id
_entity.type
_entity.pdbx_description
1 polymer ?
#
loop_
_entity_poly.entity_id
_entity_poly.type
_entity_poly.pdbx_seq_one_letter_code
_entity_poly.pdbx_strand_id
1 'polypeptide(L)'
;MKHVQQQYTDNTAIQAYTDDFLIIAAAESERKLCTTASEALKISKTWSDHHGLEISKEKTEFLLLSNLRRGASIYWGNQRVKRTKILKYLGVHLDSKNNWTHHMVQQGEKDL
;
A
#
# COMPACT_ATOMS: atom_id res chain seq x y z
N MET A 1 -16.81 10.65 -9.46
CA MET A 1 -15.84 10.08 -8.50
C MET A 1 -15.53 11.14 -7.46
N LYS A 2 -15.85 10.91 -6.18
CA LYS A 2 -15.46 11.85 -5.11
C LYS A 2 -13.99 11.57 -4.80
N HIS A 3 -13.12 12.53 -5.10
CA HIS A 3 -11.75 12.51 -4.59
C HIS A 3 -11.82 12.59 -3.06
N VAL A 4 -11.40 11.53 -2.37
CA VAL A 4 -11.22 11.56 -0.91
C VAL A 4 -9.92 12.32 -0.64
N GLN A 5 -10.00 13.64 -0.53
CA GLN A 5 -8.91 14.44 0.02
C GLN A 5 -9.07 14.49 1.54
N GLN A 6 -8.49 13.49 2.21
CA GLN A 6 -8.22 13.57 3.65
C GLN A 6 -6.79 14.09 3.81
N GLN A 7 -6.56 15.04 4.72
CA GLN A 7 -5.20 15.47 5.07
C GLN A 7 -4.50 14.35 5.83
N TYR A 8 -3.50 13.74 5.20
CA TYR A 8 -2.58 12.81 5.85
C TYR A 8 -1.27 13.53 6.18
N THR A 9 -0.40 12.90 6.98
CA THR A 9 0.88 13.51 7.41
C THR A 9 1.75 13.87 6.21
N ASP A 10 2.58 14.91 6.35
CA ASP A 10 3.60 15.29 5.37
C ASP A 10 4.39 14.02 5.01
N ASN A 11 4.35 13.58 3.75
CA ASN A 11 4.90 12.32 3.21
C ASN A 11 4.00 11.08 3.20
N THR A 12 2.68 11.26 3.26
CA THR A 12 1.71 10.19 2.95
C THR A 12 0.69 10.63 1.90
N ALA A 13 0.40 9.73 0.96
CA ALA A 13 -0.67 9.89 -0.01
C ALA A 13 -1.57 8.66 0.04
N ILE A 14 -2.88 8.87 -0.03
CA ILE A 14 -3.86 7.78 -0.10
C ILE A 14 -4.71 7.97 -1.33
N GLN A 15 -4.86 6.90 -2.09
CA GLN A 15 -5.74 6.81 -3.23
C GLN A 15 -6.74 5.68 -2.97
N ALA A 16 -8.03 6.02 -3.02
CA ALA A 16 -9.11 5.05 -2.93
C ALA A 16 -9.81 4.98 -4.29
N TYR A 17 -10.02 3.76 -4.79
CA TYR A 17 -10.81 3.51 -5.98
C TYR A 17 -11.67 2.28 -5.73
N THR A 18 -12.99 2.44 -5.87
CA THR A 18 -13.98 1.41 -5.49
C THR A 18 -13.73 0.89 -4.06
N ASP A 19 -13.40 -0.38 -3.94
CA ASP A 19 -13.08 -1.15 -2.75
C ASP A 19 -11.57 -1.26 -2.48
N ASP A 20 -10.72 -0.77 -3.38
CA ASP A 20 -9.26 -0.82 -3.28
C ASP A 20 -8.67 0.48 -2.72
N PHE A 21 -7.76 0.33 -1.75
CA PHE A 21 -6.96 1.43 -1.19
C PHE A 21 -5.49 1.26 -1.52
N LEU A 22 -4.85 2.34 -1.95
CA LEU A 22 -3.41 2.45 -2.12
C LEU A 22 -2.89 3.52 -1.15
N ILE A 23 -1.94 3.12 -0.30
CA ILE A 23 -1.26 4.01 0.64
C ILE A 23 0.20 4.10 0.22
N ILE A 24 0.67 5.32 0.00
CA ILE A 24 2.06 5.63 -0.30
C ILE A 24 2.62 6.37 0.91
N ALA A 25 3.61 5.79 1.56
CA ALA A 25 4.32 6.40 2.69
C ALA A 25 5.81 6.54 2.33
N ALA A 26 6.35 7.74 2.55
CA ALA A 26 7.77 8.02 2.35
C ALA A 26 8.40 8.53 3.64
N ALA A 27 9.63 8.11 3.91
CA ALA A 27 10.40 8.59 5.04
C ALA A 27 11.91 8.37 4.82
N GLU A 28 12.71 9.18 5.51
CA GLU A 28 14.18 9.14 5.48
C GLU A 28 14.82 8.00 6.29
N SER A 29 14.06 7.32 7.15
CA SER A 29 14.56 6.18 7.94
C SER A 29 13.54 5.05 8.01
N GLU A 30 14.03 3.82 8.20
CA GLU A 30 13.20 2.63 8.36
C GLU A 30 12.18 2.79 9.50
N ARG A 31 12.61 3.34 10.64
CA ARG A 31 11.75 3.56 11.80
C ARG A 31 10.62 4.54 11.48
N LYS A 32 10.95 5.68 10.88
CA LYS A 32 9.93 6.68 10.49
C LYS A 32 8.98 6.06 9.46
N LEU A 33 9.49 5.33 8.47
CA LEU A 33 8.66 4.67 7.46
C LEU A 33 7.65 3.71 8.10
N CYS A 34 8.09 2.87 9.04
CA CYS A 34 7.22 1.94 9.75
C CYS A 34 6.13 2.69 10.54
N THR A 35 6.49 3.75 11.26
CA THR A 35 5.54 4.58 12.02
C THR A 35 4.53 5.24 11.07
N THR A 36 5.01 5.95 10.05
CA THR A 36 4.19 6.67 9.06
C THR A 36 3.21 5.73 8.34
N ALA A 37 3.66 4.57 7.87
CA ALA A 37 2.79 3.61 7.21
C ALA A 37 1.75 3.01 8.17
N SER A 38 2.15 2.70 9.42
CA SER A 38 1.22 2.16 10.42
C SER A 38 0.17 3.19 10.84
N GLU A 39 0.53 4.48 10.90
CA GLU A 39 -0.40 5.58 11.16
C GLU A 39 -1.38 5.78 9.99
N ALA A 40 -0.89 5.75 8.76
CA ALA A 40 -1.74 5.84 7.57
C ALA A 40 -2.77 4.69 7.50
N LEU A 41 -2.38 3.47 7.88
CA LEU A 41 -3.31 2.33 8.01
C LEU A 41 -4.39 2.58 9.09
N LYS A 42 -4.01 3.16 10.23
CA LYS A 42 -4.98 3.52 11.28
C LYS A 42 -6.00 4.55 10.77
N ILE A 43 -5.53 5.62 10.12
CA ILE A 43 -6.43 6.65 9.57
C ILE A 43 -7.36 6.04 8.51
N SER A 44 -6.82 5.19 7.63
CA SER A 44 -7.61 4.48 6.62
C SER A 44 -8.68 3.58 7.26
N LYS A 45 -8.36 2.89 8.35
CA LYS A 45 -9.34 2.09 9.10
C LYS A 45 -10.44 2.96 9.70
N THR A 46 -10.08 4.05 10.37
CA THR A 46 -11.07 4.96 10.96
C THR A 46 -11.99 5.54 9.89
N TRP A 47 -11.46 5.91 8.74
CA TRP A 47 -12.26 6.38 7.62
C TRP A 47 -13.19 5.28 7.10
N SER A 48 -12.67 4.07 6.89
CA SER A 48 -13.45 2.91 6.43
C SER A 48 -14.62 2.61 7.37
N ASP A 49 -14.36 2.58 8.68
CA ASP A 49 -15.37 2.31 9.70
C ASP A 49 -16.46 3.36 9.72
N HIS A 50 -16.09 4.63 9.59
CA HIS A 50 -17.04 5.73 9.51
C HIS A 50 -17.96 5.62 8.28
N HIS A 51 -17.50 4.98 7.21
CA HIS A 51 -18.27 4.81 5.97
C HIS A 51 -18.91 3.41 5.84
N GLY A 52 -18.88 2.59 6.90
CA GLY A 52 -19.44 1.25 6.91
C GLY A 52 -18.70 0.25 6.01
N LEU A 53 -17.43 0.53 5.70
CA LEU A 53 -16.56 -0.35 4.91
C LEU A 53 -15.64 -1.15 5.83
N GLU A 54 -15.30 -2.37 5.43
CA GLU A 54 -14.35 -3.23 6.15
C GLU A 54 -13.10 -3.49 5.31
N ILE A 55 -11.93 -3.12 5.83
CA ILE A 55 -10.64 -3.45 5.19
C ILE A 55 -10.14 -4.79 5.71
N SER A 56 -9.87 -5.72 4.80
CA SER A 56 -9.26 -7.01 5.12
C SER A 56 -7.79 -6.85 5.46
N LYS A 57 -7.44 -7.06 6.75
CA LYS A 57 -6.04 -7.10 7.21
C LYS A 57 -5.23 -8.20 6.54
N GLU A 58 -5.87 -9.33 6.23
CA GLU A 58 -5.22 -10.50 5.62
C GLU A 58 -4.82 -10.26 4.16
N LYS A 59 -5.65 -9.51 3.42
CA LYS A 59 -5.39 -9.14 2.03
C LYS A 59 -4.49 -7.90 1.90
N THR A 60 -4.25 -7.19 3.01
CA THR A 60 -3.39 -6.01 2.99
C THR A 60 -1.93 -6.45 2.84
N GLU A 61 -1.31 -5.99 1.76
CA GLU A 61 0.10 -6.21 1.46
C GLU A 61 0.81 -4.88 1.24
N PHE A 62 2.14 -4.87 1.36
CA PHE A 62 2.94 -3.70 1.03
C PHE A 62 4.14 -4.04 0.15
N LEU A 63 4.49 -3.09 -0.71
CA LEU A 63 5.72 -3.08 -1.50
C LEU A 63 6.72 -2.12 -0.86
N LEU A 64 7.97 -2.55 -0.70
CA LEU A 64 9.04 -1.67 -0.21
C LEU A 64 9.91 -1.22 -1.37
N LEU A 65 9.89 0.08 -1.66
CA LEU A 65 10.78 0.74 -2.61
C LEU A 65 11.95 1.40 -1.86
N SER A 66 12.98 0.62 -1.52
CA SER A 66 14.18 1.15 -0.86
C SER A 66 15.37 0.21 -1.00
N ASN A 67 16.57 0.74 -0.75
CA ASN A 67 17.80 -0.03 -0.66
C ASN A 67 18.07 -0.59 0.76
N LEU A 68 17.08 -0.55 1.66
CA LEU A 68 17.23 -1.03 3.04
C LEU A 68 17.47 -2.55 3.06
N ARG A 69 18.60 -2.97 3.67
CA ARG A 69 18.99 -4.40 3.75
C ARG A 69 18.10 -5.23 4.67
N ARG A 70 17.68 -4.69 5.83
CA ARG A 70 16.80 -5.38 6.79
C ARG A 70 15.31 -5.27 6.42
N GLY A 71 14.93 -4.17 5.78
CA GLY A 71 13.58 -3.91 5.29
C GLY A 71 12.62 -3.41 6.38
N ALA A 72 11.51 -2.79 5.97
CA ALA A 72 10.50 -2.27 6.89
C ALA A 72 9.63 -3.39 7.49
N SER A 73 9.24 -3.22 8.77
CA SER A 73 8.26 -4.06 9.45
C SER A 73 7.05 -3.21 9.83
N ILE A 74 6.07 -3.19 8.92
CA ILE A 74 4.83 -2.44 9.08
C ILE A 74 3.83 -3.31 9.83
N TYR A 75 3.15 -2.72 10.82
CA TYR A 75 2.16 -3.40 11.64
C TYR A 75 0.79 -2.72 11.54
N TRP A 76 -0.24 -3.53 11.42
CA TRP A 76 -1.63 -3.12 11.59
C TRP A 76 -2.15 -3.65 12.92
N GLY A 77 -2.11 -2.80 13.95
CA GLY A 77 -2.36 -3.24 15.32
C GLY A 77 -1.29 -4.24 15.74
N ASN A 78 -1.70 -5.47 16.08
CA ASN A 78 -0.77 -6.52 16.49
C ASN A 78 -0.34 -7.44 15.34
N GLN A 79 -0.89 -7.25 14.14
CA GLN A 79 -0.58 -8.08 12.98
C GLN A 79 0.45 -7.42 12.08
N ARG A 80 1.48 -8.17 11.68
CA ARG A 80 2.45 -7.71 10.69
C ARG A 80 1.81 -7.74 9.30
N VAL A 81 1.92 -6.65 8.55
CA VAL A 81 1.46 -6.58 7.17
C VAL A 81 2.42 -7.39 6.28
N LYS A 82 1.88 -8.15 5.32
CA LYS A 82 2.69 -8.99 4.44
C LYS A 82 3.48 -8.12 3.46
N ARG A 83 4.78 -8.35 3.38
CA ARG A 83 5.63 -7.74 2.35
C ARG A 83 5.55 -8.57 1.07
N THR A 84 5.29 -7.93 -0.06
CA THR A 84 5.38 -8.54 -1.40
C THR A 84 6.51 -7.92 -2.22
N LYS A 85 6.97 -8.65 -3.24
CA LYS A 85 7.88 -8.12 -4.27
C LYS A 85 7.13 -7.48 -5.43
N ILE A 86 5.85 -7.85 -5.59
CA ILE A 86 4.99 -7.39 -6.67
C ILE A 86 3.64 -7.06 -6.07
N LEU A 87 3.22 -5.80 -6.20
CA LEU A 87 1.94 -5.32 -5.72
C LEU A 87 1.01 -5.09 -6.92
N LYS A 88 -0.19 -5.65 -6.86
CA LYS A 88 -1.22 -5.42 -7.88
C LYS A 88 -2.18 -4.33 -7.39
N TYR A 89 -2.42 -3.32 -8.23
CA TYR A 89 -3.42 -2.28 -7.98
C TYR A 89 -4.09 -1.91 -9.30
N LEU A 90 -5.43 -1.99 -9.36
CA LEU A 90 -6.22 -1.67 -10.56
C LEU A 90 -5.71 -2.35 -11.85
N GLY A 91 -5.24 -3.59 -11.75
CA GLY A 91 -4.71 -4.35 -12.90
C GLY A 91 -3.27 -4.04 -13.30
N VAL A 92 -2.64 -3.04 -12.67
CA VAL A 92 -1.21 -2.73 -12.82
C VAL A 92 -0.40 -3.53 -11.81
N HIS A 93 0.75 -4.05 -12.24
CA HIS A 93 1.68 -4.80 -11.38
C HIS A 93 2.92 -3.93 -11.14
N LEU A 94 3.15 -3.55 -9.89
CA LEU A 94 4.28 -2.75 -9.44
C LEU A 94 5.34 -3.68 -8.84
N ASP A 95 6.53 -3.71 -9.43
CA ASP A 95 7.66 -4.49 -8.93
C ASP A 95 8.55 -3.66 -8.00
N SER A 96 9.12 -4.30 -6.97
CA SER A 96 10.01 -3.68 -5.98
C SER A 96 11.28 -3.04 -6.56
N LYS A 97 11.65 -3.39 -7.79
CA LYS A 97 12.79 -2.85 -8.54
C LYS A 97 12.35 -1.82 -9.59
N ASN A 98 11.06 -1.44 -9.63
CA ASN A 98 10.47 -0.59 -10.67
C ASN A 98 10.63 -1.17 -12.09
N ASN A 99 10.69 -2.50 -12.21
CA ASN A 99 10.75 -3.19 -13.50
C ASN A 99 9.34 -3.46 -14.03
N TRP A 100 9.15 -3.33 -15.35
CA TRP A 100 7.87 -3.56 -16.01
C TRP A 100 7.68 -4.99 -16.54
N THR A 101 8.72 -5.82 -16.50
CA THR A 101 8.73 -7.15 -17.11
C THR A 101 7.57 -8.03 -16.63
N HIS A 102 7.33 -8.09 -15.31
CA HIS A 102 6.23 -8.89 -14.78
C HIS A 102 4.86 -8.37 -15.22
N HIS A 103 4.69 -7.04 -15.28
CA HIS A 103 3.46 -6.45 -15.77
C HIS A 103 3.22 -6.84 -17.25
N MET A 104 4.24 -6.72 -18.10
CA MET A 104 4.14 -7.07 -19.51
C MET A 104 3.75 -8.53 -19.75
N VAL A 105 4.37 -9.47 -19.02
CA VAL A 105 4.02 -10.90 -19.11
C VAL A 105 2.56 -11.12 -18.70
N GLN A 106 2.13 -10.52 -17.59
CA GLN A 106 0.75 -10.65 -17.10
C GLN A 106 -0.30 -10.00 -18.00
N GLN A 107 0.04 -8.98 -18.79
CA GLN A 107 -0.88 -8.46 -19.81
C GLN A 107 -0.94 -9.39 -21.03
N GLY A 108 0.22 -9.88 -21.50
CA GLY A 108 0.26 -10.81 -22.64
C GLY A 108 -0.46 -12.14 -22.38
N GLU A 109 -0.48 -12.64 -21.15
CA GLU A 109 -1.24 -13.84 -20.77
C GLU A 109 -2.76 -13.63 -20.75
N LYS A 110 -3.25 -12.39 -20.56
CA LYS A 110 -4.69 -12.07 -20.56
C LYS A 110 -5.27 -11.91 -21.96
N ASP A 111 -4.40 -11.63 -22.93
CA ASP A 111 -4.76 -11.46 -24.34
C ASP A 111 -4.82 -12.81 -25.09
N LEU A 112 -4.59 -13.93 -24.39
CA LEU A 112 -4.71 -15.33 -24.85
C LEU A 112 -5.95 -15.99 -24.24
#